data_AF-A0A7C3T4A3-F1
#
_entry.id   AF-A0A7C3T4A3-F1
#
_cell.length_a   1.000
_cell.length_b   1.000
_cell.length_c   1.000
_cell.angle_alpha   90.00
_cell.angle_beta   90.00
_cell.angle_gamma   90.00
#
_symmetry.space_group_name_H-M   'P 1'
#
loop_
_entity.id
_entity.type
_entity.pdbx_description
1 polymer ?
#
loop_
_entity_poly.entity_id
_entity_poly.type
_entity_poly.pdbx_seq_one_letter_code
_entity_poly.pdbx_strand_id
1 'polypeptide(L)' 'MMSDVQYTPRELLACVAARLIKDGESVFVGTGLPLVGALLAKKMHAPNMMAIYECGAVDPEPRV' A
#
# COMPACT_ATOMS: atom_id res chain seq x y z
N MET A 1 -2.43 -29.54 -1.98
CA MET A 1 -1.86 -28.97 -3.22
C MET A 1 -2.11 -27.47 -3.17
N MET A 2 -1.08 -26.63 -3.13
CA MET A 2 -1.27 -25.21 -3.43
C MET A 2 -1.59 -25.14 -4.92
N SER A 3 -2.78 -24.64 -5.25
CA SER A 3 -3.06 -24.13 -6.59
C SER A 3 -1.94 -23.18 -6.99
N ASP A 4 -1.42 -23.26 -8.21
CA ASP A 4 -0.53 -22.21 -8.76
C ASP A 4 -1.28 -20.88 -8.71
N VAL A 5 -1.06 -20.10 -7.64
CA VAL A 5 -1.67 -18.79 -7.47
C VAL A 5 -1.11 -17.91 -8.58
N GLN A 6 -1.93 -17.66 -9.59
CA GLN A 6 -1.56 -16.80 -10.71
C GLN A 6 -1.58 -15.35 -10.24
N TYR A 7 -0.41 -14.79 -9.97
CA TYR A 7 -0.22 -13.36 -9.76
C TYR A 7 0.90 -12.87 -10.65
N THR A 8 0.79 -11.62 -11.07
CA THR A 8 1.85 -10.92 -11.78
C THR A 8 2.96 -10.50 -10.80
N PRO A 9 4.22 -10.35 -11.27
CA PRO A 9 5.29 -9.81 -10.44
C PRO A 9 4.98 -8.45 -9.81
N ARG A 10 4.12 -7.65 -10.46
CA ARG A 10 3.68 -6.34 -9.97
C ARG A 10 2.76 -6.45 -8.75
N GLU A 11 1.84 -7.40 -8.75
CA GLU A 11 0.95 -7.66 -7.60
C GLU A 11 1.73 -8.20 -6.41
N LEU A 12 2.72 -9.08 -6.67
CA LEU A 12 3.63 -9.53 -5.62
C LEU A 12 4.40 -8.35 -5.01
N LEU A 13 4.96 -7.48 -5.86
CA LEU A 13 5.71 -6.30 -5.40
C LEU A 13 4.83 -5.35 -4.59
N ALA A 14 3.57 -5.11 -5.01
CA ALA A 14 2.63 -4.31 -4.25
C ALA A 14 2.36 -4.91 -2.85
N CYS A 15 2.19 -6.24 -2.76
CA CYS A 15 2.00 -6.92 -1.47
C CYS A 15 3.25 -6.86 -0.58
N VAL A 16 4.45 -6.99 -1.17
CA VAL A 16 5.71 -6.86 -0.43
C VAL A 16 5.88 -5.43 0.08
N ALA A 17 5.64 -4.42 -0.76
CA ALA A 17 5.70 -3.01 -0.36
C ALA A 17 4.69 -2.70 0.76
N ALA A 18 3.45 -3.19 0.65
CA ALA A 18 2.43 -3.02 1.69
C ALA A 18 2.89 -3.57 3.04
N ARG A 19 3.53 -4.74 3.06
CA ARG A 19 4.03 -5.39 4.28
C ARG A 19 5.16 -4.64 4.99
N LEU A 20 5.82 -3.70 4.32
CA LEU A 20 6.85 -2.88 4.95
C LEU A 20 6.27 -1.76 5.82
N ILE A 21 5.01 -1.39 5.61
CA ILE A 21 4.34 -0.31 6.33
C ILE A 21 3.66 -0.90 7.57
N LYS A 22 3.95 -0.35 8.74
CA LYS A 22 3.30 -0.73 9.99
C LYS A 22 2.10 0.17 10.29
N ASP A 23 1.16 -0.36 11.08
CA ASP A 23 0.04 0.44 11.55
C ASP A 23 0.53 1.64 12.40
N GLY A 24 -0.03 2.81 12.15
CA GLY A 24 0.36 4.06 12.82
C GLY A 24 1.62 4.74 12.27
N GLU A 25 2.34 4.16 11.29
CA GLU A 25 3.49 4.83 10.67
C GLU A 25 3.05 5.96 9.72
N SER A 26 3.84 7.04 9.68
CA SER A 26 3.73 8.07 8.65
C SER A 26 4.65 7.74 7.47
N VAL A 27 4.08 7.67 6.27
CA VAL A 27 4.79 7.21 5.08
C VAL A 27 4.65 8.25 3.97
N PHE A 28 5.78 8.62 3.36
CA PHE A 28 5.79 9.42 2.15
C PHE A 28 5.57 8.52 0.92
N VAL A 29 4.53 8.81 0.14
CA VAL A 29 4.01 7.94 -0.91
C VAL A 29 4.13 8.65 -2.27
N GLY A 30 4.91 8.05 -3.17
CA GLY A 30 4.97 8.46 -4.58
C GLY A 30 3.83 7.86 -5.41
N THR A 31 3.86 8.04 -6.73
CA THR A 31 2.87 7.50 -7.68
C THR A 31 3.12 6.05 -8.11
N GLY A 32 2.11 5.40 -8.69
CA GLY A 32 2.22 4.07 -9.28
C GLY A 32 2.20 2.93 -8.25
N LEU A 33 3.12 1.96 -8.37
CA LEU A 33 3.16 0.79 -7.46
C LEU A 33 3.39 1.15 -5.98
N PRO A 34 4.23 2.14 -5.61
CA PRO A 34 4.29 2.66 -4.25
C PRO A 34 2.93 3.08 -3.70
N LEU A 35 2.13 3.79 -4.49
CA LEU A 35 0.76 4.19 -4.11
C LEU A 35 -0.13 2.97 -3.89
N VAL A 36 -0.09 1.99 -4.80
CA VAL A 36 -0.88 0.75 -4.67
C VAL A 36 -0.49 0.00 -3.40
N GLY A 37 0.80 -0.13 -3.09
CA GLY A 37 1.29 -0.78 -1.88
C GLY A 37 0.84 -0.05 -0.60
N ALA A 38 0.93 1.28 -0.58
CA ALA A 38 0.49 2.09 0.55
C ALA A 38 -1.03 2.01 0.79
N LEU A 39 -1.82 2.12 -0.28
CA LEU A 39 -3.28 1.97 -0.20
C LEU A 39 -3.69 0.55 0.21
N LEU A 40 -2.97 -0.48 -0.25
CA LEU A 40 -3.19 -1.86 0.17
C LEU A 40 -2.90 -2.04 1.66
N ALA A 41 -1.78 -1.50 2.17
CA ALA A 41 -1.47 -1.54 3.59
C ALA A 41 -2.57 -0.86 4.42
N LYS A 42 -3.00 0.35 4.00
CA LYS A 42 -4.04 1.12 4.69
C LYS A 42 -5.40 0.41 4.70
N LYS A 43 -5.79 -0.24 3.60
CA LYS A 43 -7.03 -1.04 3.53
C LYS A 43 -6.95 -2.36 4.31
N MET A 44 -5.76 -2.85 4.63
CA MET A 44 -5.55 -4.16 5.27
C MET A 44 -5.08 -4.03 6.72
N HIS A 45 -3.77 -4.10 6.94
CA HIS A 45 -3.17 -4.29 8.27
C HIS A 45 -2.70 -2.99 8.94
N ALA A 46 -2.76 -1.86 8.24
CA ALA A 46 -2.28 -0.57 8.74
C ALA A 46 -3.35 0.55 8.63
N PRO A 47 -4.58 0.37 9.16
CA PRO A 47 -5.65 1.36 9.00
C PRO A 47 -5.33 2.75 9.59
N ASN A 48 -4.44 2.82 10.58
CA ASN A 48 -4.01 4.04 11.24
C ASN A 48 -2.73 4.63 10.64
N MET A 49 -2.20 4.08 9.53
CA MET A 49 -1.06 4.68 8.83
C MET A 49 -1.43 6.04 8.23
N MET A 50 -0.50 6.99 8.29
CA MET A 50 -0.66 8.32 7.71
C MET A 50 0.08 8.40 6.38
N ALA A 51 -0.63 8.65 5.29
CA ALA A 51 -0.03 8.75 3.96
C ALA A 51 0.22 10.23 3.58
N ILE A 52 1.44 10.58 3.20
CA ILE A 52 1.79 11.91 2.68
C ILE A 52 2.16 11.75 1.21
N TYR A 53 1.38 12.35 0.33
CA TYR A 53 1.52 12.17 -1.11
C TYR A 53 2.50 13.19 -1.68
N GLU A 54 3.21 12.83 -2.74
CA GLU A 54 4.17 13.73 -3.40
C GLU A 54 3.57 15.05 -3.92
N CYS A 55 2.25 15.10 -4.13
CA CYS A 55 1.52 16.32 -4.49
C CYS A 55 1.18 17.22 -3.29
N GLY A 56 1.52 16.81 -2.06
CA GLY A 56 1.22 17.53 -0.83
C GLY A 56 -0.12 17.16 -0.17
N ALA A 57 -0.89 16.24 -0.77
CA ALA A 57 -2.10 15.72 -0.11
C ALA A 57 -1.72 14.86 1.11
N VAL A 58 -2.41 15.10 2.23
CA VAL A 58 -2.18 14.38 3.49
C VAL A 58 -3.40 13.54 3.81
N ASP A 59 -3.13 12.27 4.05
CA ASP A 59 -4.06 11.23 4.46
C ASP A 59 -5.39 11.14 3.71
N PRO A 60 -5.40 11.21 2.36
CA PRO A 60 -6.62 11.01 1.61
C PRO A 60 -7.17 9.60 1.85
N GLU A 61 -8.48 9.53 2.06
CA GLU A 61 -9.17 8.28 2.28
C GLU A 61 -9.22 7.45 0.98
N PRO A 62 -8.82 6.16 0.99
CA PRO A 62 -8.91 5.31 -0.20
C PRO A 62 -10.38 5.17 -0.64
N ARG A 63 -10.78 5.81 -1.75
CA ARG A 63 -12.06 5.49 -2.39
C ARG A 63 -11.90 4.16 -3.13
N VAL A 64 -12.91 3.30 -2.96
CA VAL A 64 -13.00 1.92 -3.45
C VAL A 64 -12.16 1.62 -4.67
#